data_AF-A0A533SCV7-F1
#
_entry.id   AF-A0A533SCV7-F1
#
_cell.length_a   1.000
_cell.length_b   1.000
_cell.length_c   1.000
_cell.angle_alpha   90.00
_cell.angle_beta   90.00
_cell.angle_gamma   90.00
#
_symmetry.space_group_name_H-M   'P 1'
#
loop_
_entity.id
_entity.type
_entity.pdbx_description
1 polymer ?
#
loop_
_entity_poly.entity_id
_entity_poly.type
_entity_poly.pdbx_seq_one_letter_code
_entity_poly.pdbx_strand_id
1 'polypeptide(L)'
;MGQDVRSLPTDLRKLGIRGAYALLADEQPAATDVANLKGLDAIIVQASFESDLSRKADVVIPSRIWAERSGTMTDIDDAVRQISPVLAAPEGVPSDEEAIRGLERSWGGPARPKRKGGMT
;
A
#
# COMPACT_ATOMS: atom_id res chain seq x y z
N MET A 1 -3.33 19.71 -11.45
CA MET A 1 -3.06 18.27 -11.67
C MET A 1 -4.24 17.50 -11.11
N GLY A 2 -5.19 17.08 -11.96
CA GLY A 2 -6.30 16.24 -11.50
C GLY A 2 -5.77 14.83 -11.33
N GLN A 3 -5.49 14.41 -10.11
CA GLN A 3 -5.41 12.97 -9.84
C GLN A 3 -6.77 12.43 -10.28
N ASP A 4 -6.80 11.56 -11.28
CA ASP A 4 -8.00 10.83 -11.67
C ASP A 4 -8.29 9.83 -10.54
N VAL A 5 -8.78 10.36 -9.42
CA VAL A 5 -9.21 9.61 -8.25
C VAL A 5 -10.51 8.95 -8.65
N ARG A 6 -10.39 7.85 -9.39
CA ARG A 6 -11.51 6.99 -9.70
C ARG A 6 -11.89 6.28 -8.42
N SER A 7 -13.11 6.53 -7.97
CA SER A 7 -13.73 5.69 -6.94
C SER A 7 -13.63 4.23 -7.33
N LEU A 8 -13.45 3.36 -6.34
CA LEU A 8 -13.48 1.92 -6.59
C LEU A 8 -14.80 1.53 -7.27
N PRO A 9 -14.77 0.60 -8.25
CA PRO A 9 -15.99 0.06 -8.82
C PRO A 9 -16.90 -0.51 -7.72
N THR A 10 -18.20 -0.26 -7.83
CA THR A 10 -19.20 -0.94 -6.99
C THR A 10 -19.26 -2.43 -7.33
N ASP A 11 -19.65 -3.26 -6.37
CA ASP A 11 -19.82 -4.71 -6.55
C ASP A 11 -18.56 -5.46 -7.04
N LEU A 12 -17.43 -5.25 -6.38
CA LEU A 12 -16.15 -5.90 -6.71
C LEU A 12 -16.25 -7.43 -6.91
N ARG A 13 -17.12 -8.11 -6.14
CA ARG A 13 -17.38 -9.55 -6.32
C ARG A 13 -17.97 -9.91 -7.68
N LYS A 14 -18.84 -9.07 -8.27
CA LYS A 14 -19.40 -9.29 -9.62
C LYS A 14 -18.33 -9.20 -10.69
N LEU A 15 -17.23 -8.49 -10.42
CA LEU A 15 -16.05 -8.41 -11.26
C LEU A 15 -15.08 -9.58 -11.04
N GLY A 16 -15.44 -10.57 -10.21
CA GLY A 16 -14.58 -11.71 -9.86
C GLY A 16 -13.48 -11.37 -8.86
N ILE A 17 -13.48 -10.15 -8.29
CA ILE A 17 -12.51 -9.75 -7.26
C ILE A 17 -12.95 -10.36 -5.93
N ARG A 18 -12.05 -11.13 -5.33
CA ARG A 18 -12.30 -11.87 -4.08
C ARG A 18 -11.56 -11.28 -2.88
N GLY A 19 -10.48 -10.54 -3.11
CA GLY A 19 -9.69 -9.92 -2.06
C GLY A 19 -9.01 -8.64 -2.51
N ALA A 20 -8.55 -7.85 -1.54
CA ALA A 20 -7.91 -6.57 -1.77
C ALA A 20 -6.73 -6.34 -0.82
N TYR A 21 -5.70 -5.69 -1.36
CA TYR A 21 -4.61 -5.09 -0.60
C TYR A 21 -4.76 -3.58 -0.64
N ALA A 22 -5.09 -2.96 0.50
CA ALA A 22 -5.26 -1.52 0.61
C ALA A 22 -4.02 -0.90 1.27
N LEU A 23 -3.22 -0.17 0.49
CA LEU A 23 -2.14 0.66 0.98
C LEU A 23 -2.69 2.05 1.32
N LEU A 24 -2.84 2.33 2.62
CA LEU A 24 -3.37 3.61 3.11
C LEU A 24 -2.27 4.55 3.59
N ALA A 25 -1.10 4.02 3.98
CA ALA A 25 -0.07 4.81 4.64
C ALA A 25 -0.65 5.57 5.86
N ASP A 26 -0.46 6.87 5.94
CA ASP A 26 -1.02 7.77 6.95
C ASP A 26 -2.33 8.47 6.52
N GLU A 27 -2.96 8.00 5.45
CA GLU A 27 -4.26 8.50 4.99
C GLU A 27 -5.45 7.72 5.58
N GLN A 28 -6.62 8.38 5.56
CA GLN A 28 -7.89 7.78 5.97
C GLN A 28 -8.70 7.38 4.73
N PRO A 29 -9.24 6.15 4.67
CA PRO A 29 -10.02 5.70 3.52
C PRO A 29 -11.37 6.42 3.46
N ALA A 30 -11.83 6.74 2.25
CA ALA A 30 -13.16 7.30 2.05
C ALA A 30 -14.25 6.28 2.43
N ALA A 31 -15.35 6.73 3.03
CA ALA A 31 -16.43 5.86 3.47
C ALA A 31 -17.03 4.99 2.34
N THR A 32 -17.03 5.52 1.11
CA THR A 32 -17.45 4.80 -0.11
C THR A 32 -16.54 3.61 -0.41
N ASP A 33 -15.23 3.77 -0.28
CA ASP A 33 -14.26 2.70 -0.54
C ASP A 33 -14.35 1.63 0.55
N VAL A 34 -14.53 2.03 1.81
CA VAL A 34 -14.78 1.09 2.91
C VAL A 34 -16.03 0.25 2.64
N ALA A 35 -17.10 0.87 2.12
CA ALA A 35 -18.33 0.15 1.78
C ALA A 35 -18.13 -0.81 0.58
N ASN A 36 -17.38 -0.41 -0.45
CA ASN A 36 -17.13 -1.23 -1.63
C ASN A 36 -16.20 -2.42 -1.36
N LEU A 37 -15.24 -2.25 -0.45
CA LEU A 37 -14.35 -3.31 0.00
C LEU A 37 -15.05 -4.26 0.99
N LYS A 38 -16.15 -3.81 1.61
CA LYS A 38 -16.88 -4.60 2.60
C LYS A 38 -17.39 -5.89 1.95
N GLY A 39 -17.06 -6.99 2.60
CA GLY A 39 -17.54 -8.30 2.22
C GLY A 39 -16.76 -8.90 1.06
N LEU A 40 -15.53 -8.49 0.75
CA LEU A 40 -14.55 -9.37 0.10
C LEU A 40 -14.20 -10.54 1.04
N ASP A 41 -13.59 -11.61 0.52
CA ASP A 41 -13.20 -12.77 1.33
C ASP A 41 -11.85 -12.58 2.03
N ALA A 42 -11.04 -11.64 1.58
CA ALA A 42 -9.76 -11.31 2.18
C ALA A 42 -9.44 -9.83 1.99
N ILE A 43 -9.22 -9.11 3.08
CA ILE A 43 -8.86 -7.70 3.10
C ILE A 43 -7.59 -7.56 3.92
N ILE A 44 -6.51 -7.14 3.26
CA ILE A 44 -5.24 -6.79 3.90
C ILE A 44 -5.10 -5.27 3.84
N VAL A 45 -4.87 -4.65 4.98
CA VAL A 45 -4.69 -3.19 5.08
C VAL A 45 -3.29 -2.89 5.56
N GLN A 46 -2.56 -2.04 4.83
CA GLN A 46 -1.31 -1.47 5.29
C GLN A 46 -1.54 -0.01 5.69
N ALA A 47 -1.45 0.29 6.99
CA ALA A 47 -1.79 1.62 7.53
C ALA A 47 -0.96 1.99 8.77
N SER A 48 -0.74 3.29 8.96
CA SER A 48 -0.03 3.87 10.11
C SER A 48 -0.98 4.12 11.28
N PHE A 49 -2.28 4.28 11.00
CA PHE A 49 -3.32 4.58 11.99
C PHE A 49 -4.52 3.65 11.84
N GLU A 50 -5.27 3.49 12.93
CA GLU A 50 -6.49 2.69 12.95
C GLU A 50 -7.63 3.40 12.20
N SER A 51 -8.37 2.65 11.39
CA SER A 51 -9.53 3.11 10.62
C SER A 51 -10.68 2.12 10.68
N ASP A 52 -11.86 2.52 10.18
CA ASP A 52 -13.00 1.61 9.99
C ASP A 52 -12.67 0.44 9.07
N LEU A 53 -11.73 0.64 8.11
CA LEU A 53 -11.28 -0.42 7.23
C LEU A 53 -10.31 -1.36 7.94
N SER A 54 -9.33 -0.83 8.69
CA SER A 54 -8.36 -1.68 9.39
C SER A 54 -9.02 -2.53 10.48
N ARG A 55 -10.05 -2.01 11.17
CA ARG A 55 -10.84 -2.79 12.14
C ARG A 55 -11.60 -3.97 11.53
N LYS A 56 -11.86 -3.93 10.23
CA LYS A 56 -12.60 -4.96 9.48
C LYS A 56 -11.67 -5.83 8.62
N ALA A 57 -10.38 -5.52 8.58
CA ALA A 57 -9.41 -6.23 7.79
C ALA A 57 -9.06 -7.57 8.44
N ASP A 58 -8.77 -8.58 7.62
CA ASP A 58 -8.29 -9.88 8.09
C ASP A 58 -6.83 -9.79 8.56
N VAL A 59 -6.05 -8.90 7.94
CA VAL A 59 -4.66 -8.62 8.31
C VAL A 59 -4.41 -7.12 8.26
N VAL A 60 -3.77 -6.60 9.31
CA VAL A 60 -3.25 -5.23 9.35
C VAL A 60 -1.73 -5.28 9.37
N ILE A 61 -1.10 -4.64 8.39
CA ILE A 61 0.35 -4.45 8.32
C ILE A 61 0.65 -3.02 8.75
N PRO A 62 1.48 -2.79 9.78
CA PRO A 62 1.83 -1.43 10.19
C PRO A 62 2.63 -0.73 9.10
N SER A 63 2.31 0.56 8.88
CA SER A 63 3.01 1.43 7.94
C SER A 63 3.77 2.53 8.66
N ARG A 64 4.83 3.03 8.01
CA ARG A 64 5.51 4.27 8.40
C ARG A 64 4.69 5.49 7.97
N ILE A 65 4.64 6.52 8.82
CA ILE A 65 4.11 7.84 8.43
C ILE A 65 5.09 8.57 7.50
N TRP A 66 4.65 9.63 6.83
CA TRP A 66 5.49 10.41 5.93
C TRP A 66 6.84 10.84 6.55
N ALA A 67 6.82 11.31 7.81
CA ALA A 67 7.99 11.81 8.50
C ALA A 67 9.07 10.75 8.81
N GLU A 68 8.75 9.46 8.67
CA GLU A 68 9.64 8.33 8.93
C GLU A 68 10.23 7.74 7.64
N ARG A 69 9.85 8.27 6.47
CA ARG A 69 10.21 7.72 5.16
C ARG A 69 11.49 8.35 4.60
N SER A 70 12.18 7.57 3.79
CA SER A 70 13.30 7.98 2.95
C SER A 70 13.01 7.61 1.51
N GLY A 71 13.55 8.36 0.55
CA GLY A 71 13.41 8.04 -0.87
C GLY A 71 13.22 9.30 -1.70
N THR A 72 12.41 9.21 -2.74
CA THR A 72 12.08 10.33 -3.62
C THR A 72 10.59 10.62 -3.62
N MET A 73 10.22 11.90 -3.68
CA MET A 73 8.85 12.37 -3.83
C MET A 73 8.78 13.36 -5.00
N THR A 74 7.74 13.26 -5.82
CA THR A 74 7.39 14.31 -6.77
C THR A 74 6.54 15.35 -6.06
N ASP A 75 7.00 16.59 -6.04
CA ASP A 75 6.29 17.68 -5.37
C ASP A 75 5.18 18.28 -6.26
N ILE A 76 4.56 19.35 -5.76
CA ILE A 76 3.48 20.07 -6.46
C ILE A 76 3.96 20.81 -7.72
N ASP A 77 5.25 21.05 -7.84
CA ASP A 77 5.91 21.67 -9.00
C ASP A 77 6.39 20.62 -10.01
N ASP A 78 5.98 19.36 -9.85
CA ASP A 78 6.40 18.20 -10.65
C ASP A 78 7.91 17.90 -10.54
N ALA A 79 8.57 18.41 -9.49
CA ALA A 79 9.99 18.18 -9.25
C ALA A 79 10.20 16.95 -8.36
N VAL A 80 11.06 16.03 -8.82
CA VAL A 80 11.50 14.89 -8.02
C VAL A 80 12.53 15.36 -6.99
N ARG A 81 12.22 15.16 -5.70
CA ARG A 81 13.09 15.54 -4.58
C ARG A 81 13.44 14.34 -3.72
N GLN A 82 14.69 14.32 -3.24
CA GLN A 82 15.10 13.38 -2.22
C GLN A 82 14.50 13.79 -0.87
N ILE A 83 13.89 12.85 -0.18
CA ILE A 83 13.39 12.99 1.19
C ILE A 83 14.21 12.12 2.14
N SER A 84 14.44 12.65 3.33
CA SER A 84 15.12 11.97 4.44
C SER A 84 14.20 11.93 5.65
N PRO A 85 14.27 10.89 6.47
CA PRO A 85 13.40 10.74 7.62
C PRO A 85 13.71 11.83 8.65
N VAL A 86 12.65 12.43 9.18
CA VAL A 86 12.70 13.39 10.30
C VAL A 86 12.52 12.68 11.63
N LEU A 87 11.80 11.55 11.63
CA LEU A 87 11.59 10.67 12.77
C LEU A 87 12.15 9.28 12.47
N ALA A 88 12.61 8.59 13.52
CA ALA A 88 12.91 7.17 13.42
C ALA A 88 11.58 6.39 13.34
N ALA A 89 11.50 5.43 12.43
CA ALA A 89 10.37 4.52 12.38
C ALA A 89 10.29 3.69 13.68
N PRO A 90 9.08 3.39 14.19
CA PRO A 90 8.92 2.50 15.33
C PRO A 90 9.53 1.13 15.05
N GLU A 91 10.03 0.48 16.11
CA GLU A 91 10.63 -0.84 15.99
C GLU A 91 9.66 -1.86 15.38
N GLY A 92 10.15 -2.65 14.43
CA GLY A 92 9.36 -3.68 13.75
C GLY A 92 8.44 -3.17 12.65
N VAL A 93 8.37 -1.86 12.38
CA VAL A 93 7.54 -1.30 11.29
C VAL A 93 8.32 -1.32 9.96
N PRO A 94 7.91 -2.14 8.98
CA PRO A 94 8.57 -2.23 7.69
C PRO A 94 8.34 -0.96 6.86
N SER A 95 9.22 -0.69 5.92
CA SER A 95 8.91 0.20 4.79
C SER A 95 7.84 -0.42 3.90
N ASP A 96 7.16 0.41 3.10
CA ASP A 96 6.13 -0.07 2.15
C ASP A 96 6.68 -1.17 1.23
N GLU A 97 7.91 -1.00 0.75
CA GLU A 97 8.55 -1.98 -0.11
C GLU A 97 8.90 -3.29 0.62
N GLU A 98 9.32 -3.21 1.88
CA GLU A 98 9.60 -4.40 2.69
C GLU A 98 8.32 -5.20 2.96
N ALA A 99 7.20 -4.52 3.21
CA ALA A 99 5.89 -5.14 3.36
C ALA A 99 5.46 -5.86 2.08
N ILE A 100 5.53 -5.19 0.92
CA ILE A 100 5.18 -5.78 -0.39
C ILE A 100 6.09 -6.98 -0.71
N ARG A 101 7.41 -6.85 -0.51
CA ARG A 101 8.35 -7.97 -0.71
C ARG A 101 8.09 -9.12 0.27
N GLY A 102 7.63 -8.82 1.48
CA GLY A 102 7.18 -9.82 2.45
C GLY A 102 6.01 -10.63 1.91
N LEU A 103 4.98 -9.94 1.40
CA LEU A 103 3.80 -10.57 0.80
C LEU A 103 4.15 -11.42 -0.43
N GLU A 104 5.01 -10.92 -1.31
CA GLU A 104 5.50 -11.66 -2.48
C GLU A 104 6.11 -13.01 -2.07
N ARG A 105 6.96 -13.01 -1.03
CA ARG A 105 7.58 -14.24 -0.51
C ARG A 105 6.55 -15.19 0.09
N SER A 106 5.59 -14.68 0.86
CA SER A 106 4.56 -15.48 1.50
C SER A 106 3.58 -16.11 0.51
N TRP A 107 3.30 -15.44 -0.61
CA TRP A 107 2.39 -15.94 -1.65
C TRP A 107 3.05 -16.91 -2.64
N GLY A 108 4.34 -17.21 -2.46
CA GLY A 108 5.09 -18.11 -3.34
C GLY A 108 5.46 -17.47 -4.68
N GLY A 109 5.84 -16.18 -4.69
CA GLY A 109 6.03 -15.32 -5.86
C GLY A 109 6.76 -15.93 -7.06
N PRO A 110 6.57 -15.37 -8.28
CA PRO A 110 7.19 -15.90 -9.49
C PRO A 110 8.72 -15.87 -9.39
N ALA A 111 9.39 -16.91 -9.92
CA ALA A 111 10.84 -16.96 -9.98
C ALA A 111 11.41 -15.68 -10.61
N ARG A 112 12.30 -14.99 -9.88
CA ARG A 112 12.97 -13.76 -10.30
C ARG A 112 13.37 -13.85 -11.78
N PRO A 113 12.92 -12.94 -12.67
CA PRO A 113 13.40 -12.95 -14.04
C PRO A 113 14.92 -12.77 -14.00
N LYS A 114 15.66 -13.74 -14.56
CA LYS A 114 17.12 -13.65 -14.64
C LYS A 114 17.45 -12.34 -15.36
N ARG A 115 18.17 -11.44 -14.68
CA ARG A 115 18.79 -10.29 -15.37
C ARG A 115 19.60 -10.88 -16.52
N LYS A 116 19.19 -10.64 -17.77
CA LYS A 116 20.09 -10.86 -18.90
C LYS A 116 21.30 -9.98 -18.62
N GLY A 117 22.45 -10.62 -18.43
CA GLY A 117 23.72 -9.92 -18.27
C GLY A 117 23.87 -8.93 -19.41
N GLY A 118 23.92 -7.64 -19.07
CA GLY A 118 24.46 -6.63 -19.96
C GLY A 118 25.92 -6.97 -20.15
N MET A 119 26.24 -7.34 -21.39
CA MET A 119 27.57 -7.48 -21.94
C MET A 119 28.40 -6.24 -21.63
N THR A 120 29.69 -6.46 -21.41
CA THR A 120 30.81 -5.51 -21.48
C THR A 120 30.60 -4.37 -22.47
#